data_AF-A0A952SBA4-F1
#
_entry.id   AF-A0A952SBA4-F1
#
_cell.length_a   1.000
_cell.length_b   1.000
_cell.length_c   1.000
_cell.angle_alpha   90.00
_cell.angle_beta   90.00
_cell.angle_gamma   90.00
#
_symmetry.space_group_name_H-M   'P 1'
#
loop_
_entity.id
_entity.type
_entity.pdbx_description
1 polymer ?
#
loop_
_entity_poly.entity_id
_entity_poly.type
_entity_poly.pdbx_seq_one_letter_code
_entity_poly.pdbx_strand_id
1 'polypeptide(L)'
;MRETEKMIKAADFEARRLPIEAAKAYEEILKSSEATLDCYLNLAVLYFASNDYGFEVSHGLSPQFVAFAFQRMFEVLDEAESRFGQVSDILFWRKYFKFIIFGEELSIEEVKQMARYSKSLVPYFHLCVVDAEEVDRDAVRRLFEIVRNGDTELKRYVKGILESRLD
;
A
#
# COMPACT_ATOMS: atom_id res chain seq x y z
N MET A 1 -22.92 8.17 11.52
CA MET A 1 -21.76 7.30 11.81
C MET A 1 -20.56 8.21 11.97
N ARG A 2 -19.85 8.11 13.09
CA ARG A 2 -18.64 8.92 13.37
C ARG A 2 -17.50 8.46 12.44
N GLU A 3 -16.56 9.35 12.13
CA GLU A 3 -15.46 9.04 11.20
C GLU A 3 -14.57 7.86 11.67
N THR A 4 -14.36 7.74 12.98
CA THR A 4 -13.70 6.57 13.59
C THR A 4 -14.43 5.27 13.30
N GLU A 5 -15.77 5.27 13.27
CA GLU A 5 -16.58 4.08 12.96
C GLU A 5 -16.44 3.69 11.48
N LYS A 6 -16.22 4.65 10.57
CA LYS A 6 -15.93 4.37 9.16
C LYS A 6 -14.58 3.69 8.98
N MET A 7 -13.53 4.21 9.63
CA MET A 7 -12.18 3.63 9.55
C MET A 7 -12.14 2.19 10.10
N ILE A 8 -12.82 1.95 11.24
CA ILE A 8 -12.98 0.60 11.80
C ILE A 8 -13.70 -0.32 10.79
N LYS A 9 -14.72 0.20 10.10
CA LYS A 9 -15.49 -0.56 9.11
C LYS A 9 -14.65 -0.92 7.87
N ALA A 10 -13.82 -0.01 7.37
CA ALA A 10 -12.91 -0.31 6.27
C ALA A 10 -11.92 -1.43 6.65
N ALA A 11 -11.34 -1.34 7.84
CA ALA A 11 -10.45 -2.38 8.37
C ALA A 11 -11.16 -3.73 8.59
N ASP A 12 -12.42 -3.74 9.07
CA ASP A 12 -13.23 -4.97 9.20
C ASP A 12 -13.42 -5.66 7.85
N PHE A 13 -13.74 -4.89 6.80
CA PHE A 13 -13.87 -5.45 5.45
C PHE A 13 -12.56 -6.04 4.94
N GLU A 14 -11.43 -5.39 5.17
CA GLU A 14 -10.11 -5.95 4.80
C GLU A 14 -9.79 -7.22 5.59
N ALA A 15 -10.05 -7.24 6.90
CA ALA A 15 -9.85 -8.42 7.73
C ALA A 15 -10.71 -9.61 7.27
N ARG A 16 -11.91 -9.33 6.76
CA ARG A 16 -12.86 -10.31 6.21
C ARG A 16 -12.61 -10.65 4.75
N ARG A 17 -11.56 -10.12 4.12
CA ARG A 17 -11.22 -10.35 2.70
C ARG A 17 -12.35 -9.92 1.76
N LEU A 18 -12.93 -8.75 2.02
CA LEU A 18 -13.99 -8.13 1.23
C LEU A 18 -13.45 -6.86 0.54
N PRO A 19 -12.66 -7.00 -0.55
CA PRO A 19 -11.93 -5.89 -1.16
C PRO A 19 -12.82 -4.81 -1.76
N ILE A 20 -13.98 -5.18 -2.34
CA ILE A 20 -14.90 -4.22 -2.95
C ILE A 20 -15.54 -3.34 -1.87
N GLU A 21 -15.97 -3.95 -0.76
CA GLU A 21 -16.54 -3.25 0.38
C GLU A 21 -15.52 -2.40 1.11
N ALA A 22 -14.29 -2.89 1.27
CA ALA A 22 -13.18 -2.14 1.82
C ALA A 22 -12.86 -0.91 0.97
N ALA A 23 -12.74 -1.07 -0.36
CA ALA A 23 -12.49 0.02 -1.29
C ALA A 23 -13.60 1.09 -1.19
N LYS A 24 -14.87 0.69 -1.23
CA LYS A 24 -16.01 1.61 -1.05
C LYS A 24 -15.94 2.34 0.30
N ALA A 25 -15.60 1.64 1.38
CA ALA A 25 -15.50 2.24 2.69
C ALA A 25 -14.37 3.29 2.75
N TYR A 26 -13.20 2.98 2.17
CA TYR A 26 -12.10 3.94 2.07
C TYR A 26 -12.48 5.15 1.22
N GLU A 27 -13.08 4.98 0.03
CA GLU A 27 -13.51 6.10 -0.82
C GLU A 27 -14.48 7.05 -0.07
N GLU A 28 -15.37 6.51 0.76
CA GLU A 28 -16.25 7.33 1.60
C GLU A 28 -15.51 8.04 2.74
N ILE A 29 -14.44 7.44 3.28
CA ILE A 29 -13.56 8.09 4.27
C ILE A 29 -12.79 9.22 3.61
N LEU A 30 -12.26 9.04 2.40
CA LEU A 30 -11.40 10.04 1.75
C LEU A 30 -12.11 11.37 1.47
N LYS A 31 -13.45 11.36 1.36
CA LYS A 31 -14.30 12.56 1.26
C LYS A 31 -14.31 13.41 2.53
N SER A 32 -13.84 12.88 3.66
CA SER A 32 -13.83 13.53 4.97
C SER A 32 -12.57 14.32 5.24
N SER A 33 -12.68 15.41 6.02
CA SER A 33 -11.52 16.18 6.54
C SER A 33 -10.68 15.40 7.56
N GLU A 34 -11.21 14.27 8.06
CA GLU A 34 -10.53 13.40 9.03
C GLU A 34 -9.77 12.23 8.38
N ALA A 35 -9.82 12.07 7.05
CA ALA A 35 -9.07 11.04 6.36
C ALA A 35 -7.56 11.19 6.63
N THR A 36 -6.92 10.12 7.07
CA THR A 36 -5.49 10.05 7.34
C THR A 36 -4.72 9.58 6.12
N LEU A 37 -3.40 9.84 6.07
CA LEU A 37 -2.54 9.33 5.00
C LEU A 37 -2.64 7.80 4.87
N ASP A 38 -2.72 7.07 5.98
CA ASP A 38 -2.89 5.61 5.99
C ASP A 38 -4.14 5.16 5.23
N CYS A 39 -5.25 5.91 5.29
CA CYS A 39 -6.46 5.58 4.53
C CYS A 39 -6.21 5.64 3.02
N TYR A 40 -5.47 6.66 2.56
CA TYR A 40 -5.10 6.78 1.15
C TYR A 40 -4.14 5.66 0.74
N LEU A 41 -3.11 5.39 1.53
CA LEU A 41 -2.12 4.36 1.20
C LEU A 41 -2.73 2.95 1.21
N ASN A 42 -3.58 2.62 2.19
CA ASN A 42 -4.28 1.33 2.22
C ASN A 42 -5.18 1.16 0.99
N LEU A 43 -5.94 2.19 0.60
CA LEU A 43 -6.77 2.13 -0.60
C LEU A 43 -5.94 1.99 -1.87
N ALA A 44 -4.86 2.77 -2.01
CA ALA A 44 -3.99 2.70 -3.18
C ALA A 44 -3.38 1.30 -3.33
N VAL A 45 -2.91 0.69 -2.24
CA VAL A 45 -2.35 -0.67 -2.28
C VAL A 45 -3.43 -1.73 -2.47
N LEU A 46 -4.64 -1.55 -1.94
CA LEU A 46 -5.77 -2.44 -2.20
C LEU A 46 -6.15 -2.46 -3.69
N TYR A 47 -6.24 -1.29 -4.33
CA TYR A 47 -6.47 -1.19 -5.76
C TYR A 47 -5.32 -1.78 -6.57
N PHE A 48 -4.08 -1.53 -6.17
CA PHE A 48 -2.92 -2.16 -6.79
C PHE A 48 -2.98 -3.69 -6.70
N ALA A 49 -3.23 -4.26 -5.52
CA ALA A 49 -3.37 -5.71 -5.33
C ALA A 49 -4.52 -6.30 -6.14
N SER A 50 -5.60 -5.54 -6.34
CA SER A 50 -6.74 -5.94 -7.16
C SER A 50 -6.40 -6.13 -8.65
N ASN A 51 -5.23 -5.68 -9.10
CA ASN A 51 -4.73 -5.89 -10.46
C ASN A 51 -3.83 -7.13 -10.59
N ASP A 52 -3.54 -7.84 -9.50
CA ASP A 52 -2.91 -9.15 -9.56
C ASP A 52 -3.94 -10.21 -9.95
N TYR A 53 -3.61 -11.05 -10.94
CA TYR A 53 -4.53 -12.06 -11.46
C TYR A 53 -4.93 -13.09 -10.40
N GLY A 54 -4.02 -13.47 -9.50
CA GLY A 54 -4.32 -14.39 -8.40
C GLY A 54 -5.29 -13.77 -7.40
N PHE A 55 -5.10 -12.49 -7.07
CA PHE A 55 -6.00 -11.73 -6.21
C PHE A 55 -7.39 -11.55 -6.85
N GLU A 56 -7.45 -11.18 -8.13
CA GLU A 56 -8.68 -11.04 -8.91
C GLU A 56 -9.53 -12.32 -8.86
N VAL A 57 -8.92 -13.46 -9.22
CA VAL A 57 -9.61 -14.75 -9.29
C VAL A 57 -10.05 -15.20 -7.90
N SER A 58 -9.21 -15.05 -6.88
CA SER A 58 -9.52 -15.49 -5.52
C SER A 58 -10.67 -14.71 -4.86
N HIS A 59 -10.88 -13.45 -5.25
CA HIS A 59 -11.94 -12.59 -4.72
C HIS A 59 -13.12 -12.40 -5.68
N GLY A 60 -13.10 -13.03 -6.85
CA GLY A 60 -14.16 -12.91 -7.85
C GLY A 60 -14.39 -11.47 -8.31
N LEU A 61 -13.31 -10.70 -8.48
CA LEU A 61 -13.41 -9.31 -8.91
C LEU A 61 -13.89 -9.23 -10.35
N SER A 62 -14.76 -8.27 -10.64
CA SER A 62 -15.22 -8.07 -12.02
C SER A 62 -14.16 -7.32 -12.84
N PRO A 63 -14.09 -7.55 -14.16
CA PRO A 63 -13.19 -6.79 -15.03
C PRO A 63 -13.39 -5.28 -14.94
N GLN A 64 -14.63 -4.83 -14.70
CA GLN A 64 -14.94 -3.41 -14.52
C GLN A 64 -14.32 -2.85 -13.23
N PHE A 65 -14.34 -3.62 -12.14
CA PHE A 65 -13.70 -3.20 -10.89
C PHE A 65 -12.18 -3.15 -11.04
N VAL A 66 -11.57 -4.15 -11.68
CA VAL A 66 -10.12 -4.20 -11.91
C VAL A 66 -9.66 -3.01 -12.77
N ALA A 67 -10.36 -2.73 -13.88
CA ALA A 67 -10.05 -1.60 -14.74
C ALA A 67 -10.19 -0.24 -14.01
N PHE A 68 -11.20 -0.10 -13.15
CA PHE A 68 -11.37 1.07 -12.29
C PHE A 68 -10.22 1.19 -11.28
N ALA A 69 -9.90 0.11 -10.56
CA ALA A 69 -8.82 0.06 -9.57
C ALA A 69 -7.47 0.46 -10.17
N PHE A 70 -7.18 -0.02 -11.40
CA PHE A 70 -5.96 0.31 -12.13
C PHE A 70 -5.76 1.82 -12.32
N GLN A 71 -6.82 2.53 -12.72
CA GLN A 71 -6.75 3.99 -12.91
C GLN A 71 -6.71 4.69 -11.55
N ARG A 72 -7.60 4.27 -10.65
CA ARG A 72 -7.86 4.95 -9.38
C ARG A 72 -6.67 4.90 -8.41
N MET A 73 -5.83 3.87 -8.44
CA MET A 73 -4.68 3.76 -7.52
C MET A 73 -3.70 4.94 -7.62
N PHE A 74 -3.48 5.48 -8.82
CA PHE A 74 -2.59 6.64 -9.00
C PHE A 74 -3.27 7.95 -8.60
N GLU A 75 -4.56 8.09 -8.90
CA GLU A 75 -5.36 9.24 -8.51
C GLU A 75 -5.46 9.37 -6.98
N VAL A 76 -5.63 8.26 -6.27
CA VAL A 76 -5.63 8.24 -4.79
C VAL A 76 -4.29 8.75 -4.23
N LEU A 77 -3.17 8.44 -4.89
CA LEU A 77 -1.86 8.98 -4.51
C LEU A 77 -1.73 10.48 -4.85
N ASP A 78 -2.30 10.94 -5.97
CA ASP A 78 -2.35 12.36 -6.32
C ASP A 78 -3.18 13.17 -5.31
N GLU A 79 -4.31 12.63 -4.88
CA GLU A 79 -5.16 13.22 -3.84
C GLU A 79 -4.43 13.26 -2.48
N ALA A 80 -3.73 12.19 -2.12
CA ALA A 80 -2.90 12.15 -0.92
C ALA A 80 -1.79 13.21 -0.96
N GLU A 81 -1.11 13.36 -2.11
CA GLU A 81 -0.06 14.37 -2.29
C GLU A 81 -0.61 15.79 -2.21
N SER A 82 -1.78 16.04 -2.81
CA SER A 82 -2.47 17.33 -2.73
C SER A 82 -2.81 17.72 -1.29
N ARG A 83 -3.13 16.73 -0.44
CA ARG A 83 -3.58 16.94 0.93
C ARG A 83 -2.46 16.98 1.96
N PHE A 84 -1.48 16.10 1.84
CA PHE A 84 -0.39 15.92 2.81
C PHE A 84 0.96 16.46 2.34
N GLY A 85 1.02 16.95 1.10
CA GLY A 85 2.26 17.34 0.44
C GLY A 85 3.09 16.15 -0.02
N GLN A 86 4.31 16.45 -0.44
CA GLN A 86 5.26 15.44 -0.92
C GLN A 86 5.86 14.66 0.25
N VAL A 87 5.18 13.59 0.64
CA VAL A 87 5.63 12.64 1.66
C VAL A 87 6.32 11.45 0.98
N SER A 88 7.44 10.99 1.55
CA SER A 88 8.24 9.89 0.99
C SER A 88 7.43 8.61 0.73
N ASP A 89 6.45 8.28 1.58
CA ASP A 89 5.60 7.10 1.38
C ASP A 89 4.74 7.19 0.10
N ILE A 90 4.22 8.37 -0.21
CA ILE A 90 3.42 8.59 -1.43
C ILE A 90 4.31 8.42 -2.66
N LEU A 91 5.49 9.05 -2.64
CA LEU A 91 6.48 8.96 -3.72
C LEU A 91 6.96 7.52 -3.92
N PHE A 92 7.23 6.81 -2.83
CA PHE A 92 7.64 5.40 -2.85
C PHE A 92 6.58 4.53 -3.50
N TRP A 93 5.33 4.55 -3.02
CA TRP A 93 4.28 3.71 -3.58
C TRP A 93 4.00 4.03 -5.04
N ARG A 94 4.01 5.31 -5.42
CA ARG A 94 3.83 5.73 -6.81
C ARG A 94 4.90 5.14 -7.72
N LYS A 95 6.18 5.25 -7.36
CA LYS A 95 7.28 4.67 -8.14
C LYS A 95 7.27 3.15 -8.10
N TYR A 96 6.98 2.56 -6.94
CA TYR A 96 6.90 1.11 -6.78
C TYR A 96 5.81 0.50 -7.67
N PHE A 97 4.62 1.09 -7.74
CA PHE A 97 3.56 0.62 -8.65
C PHE A 97 4.02 0.66 -10.11
N LYS A 98 4.66 1.75 -10.54
CA LYS A 98 5.17 1.87 -11.91
C LYS A 98 6.29 0.87 -12.21
N PHE A 99 7.17 0.61 -11.26
CA PHE A 99 8.19 -0.44 -11.38
C PHE A 99 7.56 -1.81 -11.58
N ILE A 100 6.58 -2.20 -10.75
CA ILE A 100 5.96 -3.52 -10.84
C ILE A 100 5.11 -3.69 -12.11
N ILE A 101 4.31 -2.67 -12.47
CA ILE A 101 3.33 -2.78 -13.56
C ILE A 101 3.94 -2.48 -14.92
N PHE A 102 4.74 -1.41 -15.00
CA PHE A 102 5.28 -0.91 -16.27
C PHE A 102 6.74 -1.27 -16.49
N GLY A 103 7.41 -1.87 -15.49
CA GLY A 103 8.84 -2.14 -15.57
C GLY A 103 9.70 -0.87 -15.56
N GLU A 104 9.15 0.25 -15.08
CA GLU A 104 9.92 1.50 -14.94
C GLU A 104 11.06 1.32 -13.94
N GLU A 105 12.20 1.99 -14.16
CA GLU A 105 13.33 1.91 -13.24
C GLU A 105 12.99 2.52 -11.86
N LEU A 106 13.25 1.75 -10.81
CA LEU A 106 13.23 2.21 -9.42
C LEU A 106 14.64 2.09 -8.84
N SER A 107 15.34 3.22 -8.77
CA SER A 107 16.73 3.24 -8.31
C SER A 107 16.83 2.91 -6.83
N ILE A 108 17.78 2.04 -6.47
CA ILE A 108 18.11 1.70 -5.07
C ILE A 108 18.46 2.96 -4.28
N GLU A 109 19.20 3.90 -4.88
CA GLU A 109 19.61 5.14 -4.19
C GLU A 109 18.40 6.04 -3.92
N GLU A 110 17.46 6.13 -4.87
CA GLU A 110 16.20 6.85 -4.66
C GLU A 110 15.40 6.24 -3.51
N VAL A 111 15.30 4.90 -3.46
CA VAL A 111 14.59 4.21 -2.37
C VAL A 111 15.32 4.38 -1.03
N LYS A 112 16.65 4.35 -1.00
CA LYS A 112 17.45 4.66 0.19
C LYS A 112 17.17 6.08 0.70
N GLN A 113 17.07 7.06 -0.21
CA GLN A 113 16.72 8.43 0.16
C GLN A 113 15.30 8.52 0.72
N MET A 114 14.32 7.88 0.07
CA MET A 114 12.94 7.83 0.58
C MET A 114 12.87 7.16 1.96
N ALA A 115 13.63 6.08 2.18
CA ALA A 115 13.69 5.38 3.46
C ALA A 115 14.22 6.28 4.59
N ARG A 116 15.23 7.10 4.31
CA ARG A 116 15.83 8.02 5.30
C ARG A 116 14.88 9.14 5.73
N TYR A 117 14.01 9.61 4.83
CA TYR A 117 13.10 10.73 5.09
C TYR A 117 11.66 10.29 5.36
N SER A 118 11.34 9.01 5.17
CA SER A 118 10.02 8.49 5.48
C SER A 118 9.81 8.39 6.99
N LYS A 119 8.56 8.63 7.40
CA LYS A 119 8.09 8.30 8.75
C LYS A 119 7.75 6.82 8.90
N SER A 120 7.56 6.11 7.79
CA SER A 120 7.31 4.68 7.76
C SER A 120 8.58 3.91 7.42
N LEU A 121 8.62 2.64 7.82
CA LEU A 121 9.68 1.72 7.41
C LEU A 121 9.41 1.07 6.04
N VAL A 122 8.27 1.37 5.38
CA VAL A 122 7.83 0.67 4.17
C VAL A 122 8.90 0.61 3.08
N PRO A 123 9.64 1.68 2.73
CA PRO A 123 10.65 1.61 1.67
C PRO A 123 11.73 0.53 1.89
N TYR A 124 11.99 0.12 3.13
CA TYR A 124 12.97 -0.92 3.45
C TYR A 124 12.58 -2.31 2.92
N PHE A 125 11.30 -2.61 2.68
CA PHE A 125 10.95 -3.93 2.13
C PHE A 125 11.51 -4.09 0.71
N HIS A 126 11.44 -3.04 -0.13
CA HIS A 126 11.98 -3.12 -1.48
C HIS A 126 13.50 -3.27 -1.46
N LEU A 127 14.19 -2.51 -0.60
CA LEU A 127 15.64 -2.64 -0.40
C LEU A 127 16.04 -4.05 0.04
N CYS A 128 15.22 -4.72 0.85
CA CYS A 128 15.42 -6.11 1.24
C CYS A 128 15.24 -7.07 0.05
N VAL A 129 14.23 -6.86 -0.80
CA VAL A 129 13.91 -7.74 -1.94
C VAL A 129 14.99 -7.75 -2.99
N VAL A 130 15.56 -6.58 -3.29
CA VAL A 130 16.61 -6.41 -4.29
C VAL A 130 18.01 -6.69 -3.73
N ASP A 131 18.08 -7.16 -2.48
CA ASP A 131 19.32 -7.40 -1.74
C ASP A 131 20.31 -6.24 -1.82
N ALA A 132 19.80 -5.03 -1.58
CA ALA A 132 20.59 -3.82 -1.67
C ALA A 132 21.76 -3.87 -0.67
N GLU A 133 22.96 -3.52 -1.14
CA GLU A 133 24.12 -3.33 -0.27
C GLU A 133 23.78 -2.32 0.84
N GLU A 134 24.19 -2.65 2.07
CA GLU A 134 23.97 -1.83 3.28
C GLU A 134 22.49 -1.64 3.67
N VAL A 135 21.58 -2.55 3.27
CA VAL A 135 20.21 -2.51 3.78
C VAL A 135 20.21 -2.68 5.32
N ASP A 136 19.52 -1.78 6.03
CA ASP A 136 19.32 -1.88 7.47
C ASP A 136 18.38 -3.06 7.79
N ARG A 137 18.97 -4.22 8.09
CA ARG A 137 18.23 -5.45 8.41
C ARG A 137 17.41 -5.33 9.70
N ASP A 138 17.79 -4.47 10.63
CA ASP A 138 17.00 -4.25 11.85
C ASP A 138 15.76 -3.41 11.54
N ALA A 139 15.85 -2.43 10.63
CA ALA A 139 14.67 -1.73 10.11
C ALA A 139 13.72 -2.70 9.39
N VAL A 140 14.25 -3.63 8.59
CA VAL A 140 13.44 -4.67 7.94
C VAL A 140 12.73 -5.57 8.96
N ARG A 141 13.43 -6.03 10.01
CA ARG A 141 12.80 -6.83 11.08
C ARG A 141 11.72 -6.04 11.83
N ARG A 142 11.96 -4.77 12.16
CA ARG A 142 10.94 -3.90 12.78
C ARG A 142 9.73 -3.70 11.88
N LEU A 143 9.96 -3.51 10.58
CA LEU A 143 8.87 -3.43 9.58
C LEU A 143 8.07 -4.73 9.60
N PHE A 144 8.74 -5.89 9.58
CA PHE A 144 8.07 -7.18 9.64
C PHE A 144 7.15 -7.28 10.87
N GLU A 145 7.63 -6.91 12.06
CA GLU A 145 6.79 -6.90 13.27
C GLU A 145 5.58 -5.95 13.17
N ILE A 146 5.71 -4.79 12.51
CA ILE A 146 4.61 -3.85 12.29
C ILE A 146 3.53 -4.45 11.38
N VAL A 147 3.94 -5.19 10.35
CA VAL A 147 3.02 -5.73 9.34
C VAL A 147 2.55 -7.16 9.63
N ARG A 148 3.15 -7.86 10.60
CA ARG A 148 2.98 -9.30 10.84
C ARG A 148 1.52 -9.75 10.98
N ASN A 149 0.66 -8.91 11.55
CA ASN A 149 -0.75 -9.22 11.79
C ASN A 149 -1.59 -9.12 10.50
N GLY A 150 -1.14 -8.36 9.49
CA GLY A 150 -1.76 -8.35 8.17
C GLY A 150 -3.19 -7.79 8.13
N ASP A 151 -3.49 -6.78 8.96
CA ASP A 151 -4.87 -6.28 9.12
C ASP A 151 -5.37 -5.51 7.88
N THR A 152 -4.47 -4.97 7.07
CA THR A 152 -4.77 -4.26 5.81
C THR A 152 -4.05 -4.91 4.64
N GLU A 153 -4.52 -4.68 3.41
CA GLU A 153 -3.90 -5.22 2.21
C GLU A 153 -2.47 -4.71 2.03
N LEU A 154 -2.21 -3.44 2.39
CA LEU A 154 -0.86 -2.91 2.44
C LEU A 154 0.05 -3.76 3.35
N LYS A 155 -0.40 -4.04 4.58
CA LYS A 155 0.38 -4.86 5.51
C LYS A 155 0.56 -6.28 4.99
N ARG A 156 -0.49 -6.90 4.42
CA ARG A 156 -0.42 -8.26 3.87
C ARG A 156 0.54 -8.34 2.68
N TYR A 157 0.50 -7.37 1.79
CA TYR A 157 1.38 -7.29 0.64
C TYR A 157 2.85 -7.20 1.08
N VAL A 158 3.16 -6.24 1.96
CA VAL A 158 4.53 -6.07 2.50
C VAL A 158 4.97 -7.32 3.26
N LYS A 159 4.09 -7.88 4.11
CA LYS A 159 4.36 -9.11 4.85
C LYS A 159 4.71 -10.27 3.91
N GLY A 160 3.86 -10.56 2.92
CA GLY A 160 4.06 -11.71 2.03
C GLY A 160 5.37 -11.62 1.25
N ILE A 161 5.79 -10.41 0.90
CA ILE A 161 7.12 -10.16 0.31
C ILE A 161 8.24 -10.45 1.31
N LEU A 162 8.13 -9.95 2.54
CA LEU A 162 9.17 -10.13 3.56
C LEU A 162 9.30 -11.58 4.04
N GLU A 163 8.20 -12.32 4.18
CA GLU A 163 8.23 -13.75 4.53
C GLU A 163 9.10 -14.54 3.54
N SER A 164 8.96 -14.25 2.24
CA SER A 164 9.77 -14.93 1.20
C SER A 164 11.28 -14.63 1.24
N ARG A 165 11.72 -13.70 2.11
CA ARG A 165 13.11 -13.19 2.17
C ARG A 165 13.74 -13.28 3.56
N LEU A 166 12.95 -13.49 4.60
CA LEU A 166 13.42 -13.58 5.99
C LEU A 166 13.46 -15.03 6.51
N ASP A 167 12.90 -15.97 5.76
CA ASP A 167 13.10 -17.41 5.93
C ASP A 167 14.48 -17.87 5.41
#